data_AF-A0A8H7K6L2-F1
#
_entry.id   AF-A0A8H7K6L2-F1
#
_cell.length_a   1.000
_cell.length_b   1.000
_cell.length_c   1.000
_cell.angle_alpha   90.00
_cell.angle_beta   90.00
_cell.angle_gamma   90.00
#
_symmetry.space_group_name_H-M   'P 1'
#
loop_
_entity.id
_entity.type
_entity.pdbx_description
1 polymer ?
#
loop_
_entity_poly.entity_id
_entity_poly.type
_entity_poly.pdbx_seq_one_letter_code
_entity_poly.pdbx_strand_id
1 'polypeptide(L)'
;MDSMKPVGSPLNTNLALAWIKDVLDDAFVAEEWTVVKHEAPRQTNGWDCGVHTITNAMCVALGLNPIDSYSTEDMPLQRLRIASVLLNRGFSGDFDLGVF
;
A
#
# COMPACT_ATOMS: atom_id res chain seq x y z
N MET A 1 -3.91 -4.91 1.95
CA MET A 1 -4.74 -4.38 0.84
C MET A 1 -4.54 -5.28 -0.37
N ASP A 2 -5.61 -5.69 -1.04
CA ASP A 2 -5.57 -6.55 -2.22
C ASP A 2 -6.53 -5.97 -3.26
N SER A 3 -5.98 -5.52 -4.39
CA SER A 3 -6.71 -4.82 -5.45
C SER A 3 -7.73 -5.72 -6.18
N MET A 4 -7.56 -7.04 -6.12
CA MET A 4 -8.50 -8.03 -6.70
C MET A 4 -9.45 -8.61 -5.66
N LYS A 5 -9.06 -8.65 -4.38
CA LYS A 5 -9.89 -9.13 -3.26
C LYS A 5 -10.07 -8.04 -2.19
N PRO A 6 -11.01 -7.09 -2.39
CA PRO A 6 -11.23 -5.98 -1.46
C PRO A 6 -11.60 -6.41 -0.04
N VAL A 7 -12.12 -7.62 0.15
CA VAL A 7 -12.44 -8.17 1.48
C VAL A 7 -11.17 -8.51 2.29
N GLY A 8 -10.02 -8.70 1.63
CA GLY A 8 -8.77 -9.08 2.27
C GLY A 8 -8.69 -10.57 2.64
N SER A 9 -7.75 -10.90 3.53
CA SER A 9 -7.46 -12.26 3.97
C SER A 9 -7.20 -12.29 5.48
N PRO A 10 -8.15 -12.80 6.29
CA PRO A 10 -7.94 -12.99 7.73
C PRO A 10 -6.71 -13.84 8.05
N LEU A 11 -6.39 -14.80 7.18
CA LEU A 11 -5.18 -15.62 7.29
C LEU A 11 -3.91 -14.75 7.31
N ASN A 12 -3.82 -13.78 6.40
CA ASN A 12 -2.64 -12.92 6.28
C ASN A 12 -2.54 -11.94 7.44
N THR A 13 -3.67 -11.39 7.90
CA THR A 13 -3.69 -10.44 9.03
C THR A 13 -3.39 -11.15 10.35
N ASN A 14 -3.87 -12.39 10.54
CA ASN A 14 -3.55 -13.19 11.71
C ASN A 14 -2.07 -13.57 11.74
N LEU A 15 -1.49 -13.92 10.58
CA LEU A 15 -0.05 -14.20 10.47
C LEU A 15 0.80 -12.95 10.77
N ALA A 16 0.40 -11.79 10.26
CA ALA A 16 1.09 -10.53 10.55
C ALA A 16 1.02 -10.18 12.05
N LEU A 17 -0.15 -10.34 12.69
CA LEU A 17 -0.29 -10.08 14.12
C LEU A 17 0.50 -11.07 14.97
N ALA A 18 0.56 -12.35 14.58
CA ALA A 18 1.41 -13.34 15.25
C ALA A 18 2.89 -12.94 15.17
N TRP A 19 3.36 -12.50 14.00
CA TRP A 19 4.73 -12.01 13.85
C TRP A 19 5.01 -10.76 14.69
N ILE A 20 4.08 -9.80 14.74
CA ILE A 20 4.19 -8.62 15.61
C ILE A 20 4.28 -9.02 17.08
N LYS A 21 3.45 -9.97 17.51
CA LYS A 21 3.48 -10.51 18.88
C LYS A 21 4.84 -11.12 19.20
N ASP A 22 5.40 -11.95 18.30
CA ASP A 22 6.70 -12.58 18.51
C ASP A 22 7.86 -11.56 18.52
N VAL A 23 7.74 -10.46 17.78
CA VAL A 23 8.75 -9.38 17.73
C VAL A 23 8.70 -8.49 18.97
N LEU A 24 7.51 -8.19 19.49
CA LEU A 24 7.32 -7.31 20.64
C LEU A 24 7.43 -8.04 21.98
N ASP A 25 7.19 -9.36 22.01
CA ASP A 25 7.24 -10.21 23.20
C ASP A 25 6.43 -9.61 24.37
N ASP A 26 7.06 -9.36 25.52
CA ASP A 26 6.44 -8.75 26.70
C ASP A 26 5.82 -7.35 26.46
N ALA A 27 6.21 -6.66 25.38
CA ALA A 27 5.66 -5.35 25.02
C ALA A 27 4.35 -5.44 24.21
N PHE A 28 3.89 -6.64 23.84
CA PHE A 28 2.67 -6.81 23.08
C PHE A 28 1.41 -6.67 23.95
N VAL A 29 0.60 -5.64 23.68
CA VAL A 29 -0.72 -5.42 24.31
C VAL A 29 -1.82 -5.69 23.28
N ALA A 30 -2.49 -6.85 23.37
CA ALA A 30 -3.43 -7.32 22.35
C ALA A 30 -4.58 -6.33 22.09
N GLU A 31 -5.04 -5.65 23.14
CA GLU A 31 -6.17 -4.73 23.12
C GLU A 31 -5.89 -3.44 22.33
N GLU A 32 -4.62 -3.11 22.09
CA GLU A 32 -4.21 -1.93 21.31
C GLU A 32 -4.14 -2.22 19.79
N TRP A 33 -4.16 -3.50 19.40
CA TRP A 33 -4.04 -3.89 18.00
C TRP A 33 -5.40 -4.15 17.37
N THR A 34 -5.60 -3.60 16.17
CA THR A 34 -6.81 -3.85 15.37
C THR A 34 -6.46 -4.09 13.91
N VAL A 35 -7.30 -4.85 13.22
CA VAL A 35 -7.21 -5.01 11.76
C VAL A 35 -8.06 -3.93 11.11
N VAL A 36 -7.40 -3.01 10.40
CA VAL A 36 -8.07 -1.94 9.65
C VAL A 36 -8.17 -2.33 8.18
N LYS A 37 -9.35 -2.13 7.60
CA LYS A 37 -9.59 -2.28 6.17
C LYS A 37 -9.56 -0.90 5.51
N HIS A 38 -8.68 -0.73 4.54
CA HIS A 38 -8.64 0.45 3.68
C HIS A 38 -9.33 0.17 2.35
N GLU A 39 -10.13 1.13 1.89
CA GLU A 39 -10.67 1.11 0.52
C GLU A 39 -9.58 1.54 -0.48
N ALA A 40 -9.61 0.94 -1.66
CA ALA A 40 -8.67 1.23 -2.73
C ALA A 40 -9.29 0.93 -4.10
N PRO A 41 -8.79 1.55 -5.18
CA PRO A 41 -9.22 1.26 -6.53
C PRO A 41 -9.12 -0.24 -6.86
N ARG A 42 -10.19 -0.78 -7.43
CA ARG A 42 -10.30 -2.20 -7.75
C ARG A 42 -9.63 -2.49 -9.10
N GLN A 43 -8.71 -3.44 -9.09
CA GLN A 43 -8.07 -3.93 -10.29
C GLN A 43 -9.04 -4.80 -11.11
N THR A 44 -9.00 -4.61 -12.42
CA THR A 44 -9.88 -5.30 -13.39
C THR A 44 -9.12 -6.21 -14.36
N ASN A 45 -7.79 -6.27 -14.29
CA ASN A 45 -6.93 -7.10 -15.13
C ASN A 45 -5.96 -7.97 -14.31
N GLY A 46 -5.10 -8.75 -14.96
CA GLY A 46 -4.17 -9.68 -14.31
C GLY A 46 -2.73 -9.18 -14.13
N TRP A 47 -2.40 -7.95 -14.54
CA TRP A 47 -1.01 -7.49 -14.64
C TRP A 47 -0.70 -6.19 -13.88
N ASP A 48 -1.72 -5.47 -13.41
CA ASP A 48 -1.56 -4.22 -12.65
C ASP A 48 -1.40 -4.42 -11.14
N CYS A 49 -1.41 -5.67 -10.62
CA CYS A 49 -1.35 -5.92 -9.18
C CYS A 49 -0.12 -5.30 -8.52
N GLY A 50 1.05 -5.41 -9.14
CA GLY A 50 2.27 -4.76 -8.63
C GLY A 50 2.16 -3.23 -8.61
N VAL A 51 1.51 -2.62 -9.61
CA VAL A 51 1.36 -1.16 -9.72
C VAL A 51 0.37 -0.64 -8.67
N HIS A 52 -0.75 -1.34 -8.47
CA HIS A 52 -1.67 -1.07 -7.38
C HIS A 52 -1.00 -1.24 -6.01
N THR A 53 -0.22 -2.31 -5.80
CA THR A 53 0.50 -2.54 -4.55
C THR A 53 1.46 -1.38 -4.23
N ILE A 54 2.27 -0.94 -5.18
CA ILE A 54 3.20 0.19 -4.99
C ILE A 54 2.43 1.49 -4.71
N THR A 55 1.39 1.77 -5.49
CA THR A 55 0.63 3.02 -5.37
C THR A 55 -0.16 3.10 -4.06
N ASN A 56 -0.77 1.99 -3.62
CA ASN A 56 -1.41 1.88 -2.30
C ASN A 56 -0.39 2.08 -1.18
N ALA A 57 0.80 1.50 -1.28
CA ALA A 57 1.86 1.66 -0.28
C ALA A 57 2.32 3.13 -0.19
N MET A 58 2.47 3.81 -1.32
CA MET A 58 2.78 5.25 -1.35
C MET A 58 1.69 6.07 -0.66
N CYS A 59 0.42 5.83 -0.96
CA CYS A 59 -0.69 6.55 -0.33
C CYS A 59 -0.67 6.36 1.19
N VAL A 60 -0.57 5.12 1.67
CA VAL A 60 -0.54 4.82 3.12
C VAL A 60 0.67 5.44 3.80
N ALA A 61 1.86 5.39 3.19
CA ALA A 61 3.07 5.99 3.74
C ALA A 61 2.99 7.52 3.85
N LEU A 62 2.24 8.17 2.97
CA LEU A 62 1.99 9.61 2.95
C LEU A 62 0.75 10.03 3.75
N GLY A 63 0.05 9.10 4.40
CA GLY A 63 -1.20 9.41 5.11
C GLY A 63 -2.39 9.73 4.22
N LEU A 64 -2.33 9.37 2.93
CA LEU A 64 -3.40 9.56 1.94
C LEU A 64 -4.34 8.35 1.88
N ASN A 65 -5.61 8.61 1.61
CA ASN A 65 -6.60 7.56 1.38
C ASN A 65 -6.53 7.08 -0.09
N PRO A 66 -6.19 5.80 -0.37
CA PRO A 66 -5.96 5.34 -1.74
C PRO A 66 -7.16 5.50 -2.67
N ILE A 67 -8.38 5.30 -2.16
CA ILE A 67 -9.62 5.43 -2.96
C ILE A 67 -9.86 6.85 -3.47
N ASP A 68 -9.33 7.86 -2.78
CA ASP A 68 -9.46 9.28 -3.15
C ASP A 68 -8.23 9.79 -3.93
N SER A 69 -7.18 8.98 -4.06
CA SER A 69 -5.86 9.42 -4.52
C SER A 69 -5.53 9.03 -5.96
N TYR A 70 -6.15 7.97 -6.50
CA TYR A 70 -5.92 7.52 -7.88
C TYR A 70 -7.08 6.65 -8.39
N SER A 71 -7.09 6.35 -9.70
CA SER A 71 -8.03 5.41 -10.31
C SER A 71 -7.31 4.29 -11.09
N THR A 72 -8.03 3.22 -11.43
CA THR A 72 -7.47 2.07 -12.18
C THR A 72 -7.00 2.48 -13.59
N GLU A 73 -7.57 3.55 -14.14
CA GLU A 73 -7.20 4.10 -15.44
C GLU A 73 -5.80 4.77 -15.42
N ASP A 74 -5.28 5.12 -14.25
CA ASP A 74 -3.96 5.75 -14.09
C ASP A 74 -2.79 4.77 -14.22
N MET A 75 -3.04 3.45 -14.17
CA MET A 75 -1.99 2.42 -14.11
C MET A 75 -0.93 2.53 -15.22
N PRO A 76 -1.28 2.81 -16.51
CA PRO A 76 -0.28 3.00 -17.55
C PRO A 76 0.68 4.17 -17.26
N LEU A 77 0.16 5.32 -16.83
CA LEU A 77 0.99 6.48 -16.49
C LEU A 77 1.80 6.22 -15.22
N GLN A 78 1.20 5.53 -14.24
CA GLN A 78 1.85 5.22 -12.98
C GLN A 78 3.04 4.28 -13.16
N ARG A 79 3.00 3.35 -14.13
CA ARG A 79 4.17 2.55 -14.53
C ARG A 79 5.35 3.42 -14.98
N LEU A 80 5.07 4.45 -15.77
CA LEU A 80 6.09 5.41 -16.22
C LEU A 80 6.64 6.22 -15.05
N ARG A 81 5.77 6.69 -14.15
CA ARG A 81 6.18 7.41 -12.94
C ARG A 81 7.09 6.56 -12.04
N ILE A 82 6.72 5.30 -11.80
CA ILE A 82 7.54 4.36 -11.03
C ILE A 82 8.91 4.15 -11.71
N ALA A 83 8.93 3.93 -13.03
CA ALA A 83 10.19 3.78 -13.77
C ALA A 83 11.08 5.03 -13.63
N SER A 84 10.50 6.23 -13.75
CA SER A 84 11.22 7.49 -13.59
C SER A 84 11.78 7.67 -12.18
N VAL A 85 11.00 7.33 -11.14
CA VAL A 85 11.48 7.36 -9.75
C VAL A 85 12.65 6.39 -9.53
N LEU A 86 12.58 5.19 -10.10
CA LEU A 86 13.67 4.22 -10.02
C LEU A 86 14.93 4.71 -10.73
N LEU A 87 14.79 5.32 -11.92
CA LEU A 87 15.91 5.93 -12.66
C LEU A 87 16.51 7.13 -11.89
N ASN A 88 15.66 7.89 -11.19
CA ASN A 88 16.05 8.97 -10.29
C ASN A 88 16.67 8.47 -8.96
N ARG A 89 16.66 7.15 -8.70
CA ARG A 89 17.13 6.52 -7.46
C ARG A 89 16.33 6.92 -6.21
N GLY A 90 15.04 7.19 -6.37
CA GLY A 90 14.11 7.42 -5.26
C GLY A 90 13.39 8.76 -5.35
N PHE A 91 12.71 9.10 -4.26
CA PHE A 91 11.87 10.29 -4.12
C PHE A 91 12.72 11.49 -3.68
N SER A 92 13.29 12.20 -4.65
CA SER A 92 14.09 13.40 -4.45
C SER A 92 14.11 14.26 -5.72
N GLY A 93 14.47 15.54 -5.62
CA GLY A 93 14.50 16.44 -6.77
C GLY A 93 13.13 16.55 -7.44
N ASP A 94 13.05 16.22 -8.73
CA ASP A 94 11.79 16.25 -9.51
C ASP A 94 10.69 15.34 -8.96
N PHE A 95 11.04 14.36 -8.12
CA PHE A 95 10.11 13.43 -7.47
C PHE A 95 10.09 13.56 -5.95
N ASP A 96 10.50 14.72 -5.41
CA ASP A 96 10.39 15.00 -3.97
C ASP A 96 8.92 15.00 -3.53
N LEU A 97 8.63 14.27 -2.44
CA LEU A 97 7.29 14.12 -1.87
C LEU A 97 7.09 15.02 -0.64
N GLY A 98 8.12 15.73 -0.16
CA GLY A 98 8.05 16.61 1.01
C GLY A 98 7.33 17.93 0.79
N VAL A 99 6.69 18.11 -0.37
CA VAL A 99 5.91 19.31 -0.72
C VAL A 99 4.40 19.13 -0.46
N PHE A 100 4.01 18.02 0.17
CA PHE A 100 2.65 17.75 0.66
C PHE A 100 2.58 17.86 2.19
#